data_AF-A0A970G9H4-F1
#
_entry.id   AF-A0A970G9H4-F1
#
_cell.length_a   1.000
_cell.length_b   1.000
_cell.length_c   1.000
_cell.angle_alpha   90.00
_cell.angle_beta   90.00
_cell.angle_gamma   90.00
#
_symmetry.space_group_name_H-M   'P 1'
#
loop_
_entity.id
_entity.type
_entity.pdbx_description
1 polymer ?
#
loop_
_entity_poly.entity_id
_entity_poly.type
_entity_poly.pdbx_seq_one_letter_code
_entity_poly.pdbx_strand_id
1 'polypeptide(L)'
;MDKLRCQNGYTLVLVMVFLSMVTIVVLSMLDTWVMETLISRNSRDAEQAFQLAEGAVFLGVEQSYQVLLQNYSTVETLPVRIELAETTFTDSVKGQRVQMQVSHPTLIEQRSDYCIYEIKGQGVCSPAKYKLIVQVRFDYLEYHFLQYDTDGSVVGMAFSHRDFLDRGKVIKMERALQP
;
A
#
# COMPACT_ATOMS: atom_id res chain seq x y z
N MET A 1 63.67 23.72 -40.99
CA MET A 1 62.82 24.25 -39.89
C MET A 1 61.35 23.85 -40.02
N ASP A 2 60.86 23.43 -41.20
CA ASP A 2 59.44 23.12 -41.42
C ASP A 2 58.93 21.82 -40.77
N LYS A 3 59.77 20.78 -40.64
CA LYS A 3 59.40 19.51 -39.96
C LYS A 3 59.06 19.69 -38.48
N LEU A 4 59.78 20.56 -37.78
CA LEU A 4 59.57 20.88 -36.35
C LEU A 4 58.28 21.67 -36.13
N ARG A 5 57.96 22.62 -37.03
CA ARG A 5 56.67 23.34 -37.02
C ARG A 5 55.49 22.42 -37.31
N CYS A 6 55.66 21.46 -38.22
CA CYS A 6 54.63 20.48 -38.56
C CYS A 6 54.36 19.53 -37.37
N GLN A 7 55.41 19.00 -36.71
CA GLN A 7 55.28 18.18 -35.49
C GLN A 7 54.58 18.92 -34.34
N ASN A 8 54.92 20.20 -34.12
CA ASN A 8 54.28 21.02 -33.08
C ASN A 8 52.78 21.30 -33.37
N GLY A 9 52.39 21.34 -34.65
CA GLY A 9 50.98 21.43 -35.03
C GLY A 9 50.21 20.13 -34.74
N TYR A 10 50.79 18.97 -35.04
CA TYR A 10 50.16 17.67 -34.76
C TYR A 10 50.00 17.40 -33.26
N THR A 11 50.99 17.76 -32.44
CA THR A 11 50.87 17.62 -30.97
C THR A 11 49.80 18.52 -30.41
N LEU A 12 49.65 19.75 -30.92
CA LEU A 12 48.59 20.67 -30.49
C LEU A 12 47.19 20.14 -30.86
N VAL A 13 47.02 19.59 -32.06
CA VAL A 13 45.75 18.95 -32.47
C VAL A 13 45.43 17.74 -31.59
N LEU A 14 46.42 16.89 -31.29
CA LEU A 14 46.22 15.71 -30.44
C LEU A 14 45.83 16.11 -29.01
N VAL A 15 46.45 17.16 -28.46
CA VAL A 15 46.08 17.71 -27.14
C VAL A 15 44.67 18.31 -27.16
N MET A 16 44.30 19.03 -28.21
CA MET A 16 42.93 19.55 -28.36
C MET A 16 41.89 18.45 -28.43
N VAL A 17 42.15 17.39 -29.21
CA VAL A 17 41.27 16.23 -29.31
C VAL A 17 41.15 15.53 -27.96
N PHE A 18 42.28 15.30 -27.27
CA PHE A 18 42.27 14.68 -25.94
C PHE A 18 41.51 15.52 -24.91
N LEU A 19 41.73 16.83 -24.87
CA LEU A 19 40.98 17.74 -24.01
C LEU A 19 39.49 17.72 -24.34
N SER A 20 39.12 17.71 -25.62
CA SER A 20 37.72 17.62 -26.03
C SER A 20 37.07 16.29 -25.63
N MET A 21 37.81 15.18 -25.69
CA MET A 21 37.33 13.88 -25.25
C MET A 21 37.11 13.87 -23.73
N VAL A 22 38.04 14.42 -22.96
CA VAL A 22 37.92 14.54 -21.50
C VAL A 22 36.73 15.44 -21.13
N THR A 23 36.52 16.57 -21.81
CA THR A 23 35.38 17.45 -21.51
C THR A 23 34.05 16.78 -21.84
N ILE A 24 33.96 16.04 -22.94
CA ILE A 24 32.75 15.26 -23.29
C ILE A 24 32.46 14.22 -22.20
N VAL A 25 33.46 13.48 -21.73
CA VAL A 25 33.30 12.48 -20.67
C VAL A 25 32.82 13.14 -19.37
N VAL A 26 33.44 14.24 -18.96
CA VAL A 26 33.06 14.95 -17.72
C VAL A 26 31.62 15.47 -17.80
N LEU A 27 31.21 16.04 -18.94
CA LEU A 27 29.83 16.49 -19.15
C LEU A 27 28.84 15.32 -19.07
N SER A 28 29.15 14.19 -19.72
CA SER A 28 28.29 13.01 -19.68
C SER A 28 28.13 12.41 -18.28
N MET A 29 29.19 12.44 -17.47
CA MET A 29 29.13 11.99 -16.07
C MET A 29 28.28 12.92 -15.21
N LEU A 30 28.35 14.24 -15.46
CA LEU A 30 27.55 15.23 -14.75
C LEU A 30 26.06 15.08 -15.06
N ASP A 31 25.71 14.86 -16.34
CA ASP A 31 24.34 14.59 -16.76
C ASP A 31 23.79 13.30 -16.12
N THR A 32 24.61 12.23 -16.09
CA THR A 32 24.23 10.96 -15.46
C THR A 32 23.98 11.14 -13.97
N TRP A 33 24.83 11.89 -13.27
CA TRP A 33 24.69 12.17 -11.83
C TRP A 33 23.39 12.93 -11.51
N VAL A 34 23.06 13.96 -12.30
CA VAL A 34 21.81 14.71 -12.13
C VAL A 34 20.60 13.79 -12.33
N MET A 35 20.61 12.98 -13.39
CA MET A 35 19.51 12.07 -13.70
C MET A 35 19.33 11.02 -12.60
N GLU A 36 20.42 10.40 -12.13
CA GLU A 36 20.38 9.43 -11.04
C GLU A 36 19.83 10.04 -9.75
N THR A 37 20.24 11.28 -9.44
CA THR A 37 19.73 12.01 -8.27
C THR A 37 18.22 12.24 -8.34
N LEU A 38 17.69 12.58 -9.51
CA LEU A 38 16.25 12.78 -9.70
C LEU A 38 15.47 11.46 -9.61
N ILE A 39 15.96 10.40 -10.25
CA ILE A 39 15.35 9.06 -10.18
C ILE A 39 15.33 8.56 -8.74
N SER A 40 16.45 8.69 -8.02
CA SER A 40 16.59 8.24 -6.64
C SER A 40 15.64 8.95 -5.67
N ARG A 41 15.44 10.27 -5.85
CA ARG A 41 14.44 11.00 -5.05
C ARG A 41 13.02 10.52 -5.35
N ASN A 42 12.68 10.40 -6.63
CA ASN A 42 11.34 9.96 -7.04
C ASN A 42 11.04 8.52 -6.57
N SER A 43 12.02 7.61 -6.65
CA SER A 43 11.85 6.24 -6.16
C SER A 43 11.65 6.20 -4.65
N ARG A 44 12.42 7.00 -3.89
CA ARG A 44 12.26 7.11 -2.44
C ARG A 44 10.90 7.66 -2.04
N ASP A 45 10.43 8.72 -2.70
CA ASP A 45 9.15 9.35 -2.39
C ASP A 45 7.98 8.41 -2.77
N ALA A 46 8.11 7.68 -3.88
CA ALA A 46 7.15 6.64 -4.27
C ALA A 46 7.10 5.48 -3.26
N GLU A 47 8.25 5.03 -2.78
CA GLU A 47 8.36 3.98 -1.78
C GLU A 47 7.73 4.41 -0.44
N GLN A 48 7.97 5.65 -0.01
CA GLN A 48 7.32 6.20 1.17
C GLN A 48 5.80 6.26 1.02
N ALA A 49 5.29 6.73 -0.13
CA ALA A 49 3.86 6.74 -0.40
C ALA A 49 3.26 5.32 -0.42
N PHE A 50 4.00 4.32 -0.91
CA PHE A 50 3.60 2.92 -0.87
C PHE A 50 3.50 2.40 0.57
N GLN A 51 4.55 2.58 1.39
CA GLN A 51 4.56 2.16 2.79
C GLN A 51 3.45 2.82 3.61
N LEU A 52 3.15 4.10 3.35
CA LEU A 52 2.02 4.79 3.97
C LEU A 52 0.67 4.19 3.56
N ALA A 53 0.52 3.80 2.29
CA ALA A 53 -0.70 3.15 1.81
C ALA A 53 -0.88 1.76 2.45
N GLU A 54 0.20 1.00 2.57
CA GLU A 54 0.20 -0.33 3.21
C GLU A 54 -0.11 -0.21 4.71
N GLY A 55 0.52 0.74 5.41
CA GLY A 55 0.21 1.06 6.80
C GLY A 55 -1.26 1.43 7.02
N ALA A 56 -1.85 2.23 6.12
CA ALA A 56 -3.29 2.53 6.16
C ALA A 56 -4.15 1.27 6.03
N VAL A 57 -3.78 0.32 5.16
CA VAL A 57 -4.52 -0.95 5.03
C VAL A 57 -4.44 -1.75 6.33
N PHE A 58 -3.25 -1.94 6.89
CA PHE A 58 -3.09 -2.73 8.13
C PHE A 58 -3.84 -2.11 9.31
N LEU A 59 -3.81 -0.79 9.45
CA LEU A 59 -4.64 -0.09 10.43
C LEU A 59 -6.14 -0.31 10.18
N GLY A 60 -6.56 -0.23 8.91
CA GLY A 60 -7.93 -0.54 8.51
C GLY A 60 -8.35 -1.96 8.91
N VAL A 61 -7.50 -2.96 8.67
CA VAL A 61 -7.74 -4.36 9.04
C VAL A 61 -7.96 -4.50 10.54
N GLU A 62 -7.05 -3.97 11.36
CA GLU A 62 -7.15 -4.06 12.82
C GLU A 62 -8.38 -3.32 13.36
N GLN A 63 -8.67 -2.12 12.86
CA GLN A 63 -9.88 -1.39 13.27
C GLN A 63 -11.16 -2.15 12.86
N SER A 64 -11.17 -2.75 11.67
CA SER A 64 -12.30 -3.56 11.21
C SER A 64 -12.54 -4.76 12.11
N TYR A 65 -11.46 -5.47 12.47
CA TYR A 65 -11.52 -6.59 13.40
C TYR A 65 -12.10 -6.17 14.76
N GLN A 66 -11.63 -5.03 15.32
CA GLN A 66 -12.18 -4.52 16.58
C GLN A 66 -13.67 -4.23 16.49
N VAL A 67 -14.12 -3.60 15.40
CA VAL A 67 -15.55 -3.30 15.20
C VAL A 67 -16.37 -4.59 15.05
N LEU A 68 -15.87 -5.56 14.28
CA LEU A 68 -16.53 -6.85 14.10
C LEU A 68 -16.68 -7.62 15.43
N LEU A 69 -15.62 -7.66 16.22
CA LEU A 69 -15.60 -8.35 17.50
C LEU A 69 -16.54 -7.69 18.52
N GLN A 70 -16.52 -6.36 18.61
CA GLN A 70 -17.28 -5.62 19.62
C GLN A 70 -18.76 -5.48 19.28
N ASN A 71 -19.09 -5.23 18.00
CA ASN A 71 -20.44 -4.82 17.61
C ASN A 71 -21.22 -5.90 16.85
N TYR A 72 -20.54 -6.92 16.29
CA TYR A 72 -21.14 -7.87 15.35
C TYR A 72 -20.89 -9.34 15.71
N SER A 73 -20.38 -9.64 16.91
CA SER A 73 -20.21 -11.01 17.40
C SER A 73 -21.54 -11.73 17.67
N THR A 74 -22.62 -11.01 17.95
CA THR A 74 -23.95 -11.57 18.25
C THR A 74 -24.97 -11.37 17.11
N VAL A 75 -24.51 -10.95 15.93
CA VAL A 75 -25.36 -10.69 14.76
C VAL A 75 -25.07 -11.73 13.67
N GLU A 76 -26.13 -12.29 13.09
CA GLU A 76 -26.04 -13.30 12.03
C GLU A 76 -25.62 -12.68 10.68
N THR A 77 -26.21 -11.55 10.31
CA THR A 77 -25.86 -10.83 9.07
C THR A 77 -24.88 -9.70 9.35
N LEU A 78 -23.69 -9.78 8.77
CA LEU A 78 -22.64 -8.75 8.92
C LEU A 78 -22.99 -7.48 8.13
N PRO A 79 -22.48 -6.31 8.56
CA PRO A 79 -22.79 -5.05 7.89
C PRO A 79 -22.14 -4.99 6.50
N VAL A 80 -22.87 -4.45 5.52
CA VAL A 80 -22.31 -4.22 4.17
C VAL A 80 -21.13 -3.24 4.20
N ARG A 81 -21.10 -2.34 5.19
CA ARG A 81 -20.04 -1.36 5.37
C ARG A 81 -19.70 -1.20 6.84
N ILE A 82 -18.41 -1.24 7.16
CA ILE A 82 -17.89 -0.97 8.50
C ILE A 82 -17.52 0.51 8.59
N GLU A 83 -18.13 1.24 9.50
CA GLU A 83 -17.74 2.63 9.79
C GLU A 83 -16.53 2.60 10.74
N LEU A 84 -15.44 3.24 10.33
CA LEU A 84 -14.21 3.34 11.10
C LEU A 84 -14.20 4.66 11.87
N ALA A 85 -13.64 4.66 13.08
CA ALA A 85 -13.60 5.85 13.92
C ALA A 85 -12.68 6.95 13.32
N GLU A 86 -11.56 6.53 12.72
CA GLU A 86 -10.58 7.45 12.12
C GLU A 86 -10.11 6.89 10.79
N THR A 87 -10.27 7.68 9.74
CA THR A 87 -9.96 7.29 8.35
C THR A 87 -8.78 8.03 7.76
N THR A 88 -8.28 9.07 8.43
CA THR A 88 -7.23 9.93 7.92
C THR A 88 -6.25 10.25 9.02
N PHE A 89 -4.98 9.94 8.79
CA PHE A 89 -3.90 10.23 9.72
C PHE A 89 -2.83 11.05 9.02
N THR A 90 -2.36 12.10 9.68
CA THR A 90 -1.39 13.04 9.14
C THR A 90 -0.21 13.16 10.09
N ASP A 91 1.00 13.17 9.54
CA ASP A 91 2.23 13.37 10.30
C ASP A 91 3.24 14.21 9.49
N SER A 92 4.34 14.60 10.12
CA SER A 92 5.44 15.34 9.53
C SER A 92 6.75 14.58 9.72
N VAL A 93 7.24 13.95 8.66
CA VAL A 93 8.53 13.25 8.65
C VAL A 93 9.57 14.15 8.01
N LYS A 94 10.61 14.55 8.76
CA LYS A 94 11.71 15.41 8.28
C LYS A 94 11.22 16.74 7.65
N GLY A 95 10.12 17.30 8.16
CA GLY A 95 9.52 18.55 7.67
C GLY A 95 8.62 18.38 6.44
N GLN A 96 8.43 17.17 5.94
CA GLN A 96 7.52 16.85 4.84
C GLN A 96 6.21 16.28 5.41
N ARG A 97 5.08 16.87 5.00
CA ARG A 97 3.75 16.36 5.38
C ARG A 97 3.49 15.03 4.70
N VAL A 98 3.24 14.01 5.50
CA VAL A 98 2.80 12.69 5.06
C VAL A 98 1.38 12.46 5.53
N GLN A 99 0.61 11.75 4.70
CA GLN A 99 -0.78 11.43 5.01
C GLN A 99 -1.07 10.01 4.61
N MET A 100 -1.77 9.30 5.49
CA MET A 100 -2.37 8.01 5.20
C MET A 100 -3.89 8.14 5.32
N GLN A 101 -4.60 7.49 4.41
CA GLN A 101 -6.07 7.47 4.38
C GLN A 101 -6.52 6.03 4.20
N VAL A 102 -7.53 5.61 4.96
CA VAL A 102 -8.17 4.31 4.85
C VAL A 102 -9.66 4.49 4.60
N SER A 103 -10.21 3.75 3.66
CA SER A 103 -11.66 3.75 3.41
C SER A 103 -12.38 2.89 4.43
N HIS A 104 -13.64 3.22 4.70
CA HIS A 104 -14.57 2.29 5.34
C HIS A 104 -14.64 0.96 4.58
N PRO A 105 -14.37 -0.18 5.24
CA PRO A 105 -14.41 -1.50 4.63
C PRO A 105 -15.79 -1.83 4.07
N THR A 106 -15.83 -2.50 2.92
CA THR A 106 -17.07 -2.94 2.28
C THR A 106 -17.11 -4.46 2.16
N LEU A 107 -18.20 -5.09 2.58
CA LEU A 107 -18.39 -6.53 2.50
C LEU A 107 -18.51 -6.95 1.04
N ILE A 108 -17.70 -7.92 0.64
CA ILE A 108 -17.76 -8.56 -0.68
C ILE A 108 -18.56 -9.86 -0.58
N GLU A 109 -18.27 -10.67 0.44
CA GLU A 109 -18.81 -12.00 0.59
C GLU A 109 -18.91 -12.38 2.07
N GLN A 110 -19.99 -13.08 2.43
CA GLN A 110 -20.17 -13.71 3.74
C GLN A 110 -20.57 -15.18 3.53
N ARG A 111 -19.90 -16.08 4.24
CA ARG A 111 -20.19 -17.52 4.34
C ARG A 111 -20.38 -17.92 5.80
N SER A 112 -20.65 -19.19 6.07
CA SER A 112 -20.83 -19.71 7.43
C SER A 112 -19.54 -19.75 8.25
N ASP A 113 -18.37 -19.76 7.60
CA ASP A 113 -17.06 -19.92 8.22
C ASP A 113 -16.12 -18.73 8.01
N TYR A 114 -16.46 -17.80 7.11
CA TYR A 114 -15.66 -16.61 6.86
C TYR A 114 -16.46 -15.47 6.23
N CYS A 115 -15.90 -14.26 6.30
CA CYS A 115 -16.33 -13.12 5.51
C CYS A 115 -15.14 -12.43 4.85
N ILE A 116 -15.40 -11.71 3.75
CA ILE A 116 -14.39 -10.98 2.99
C ILE A 116 -14.80 -9.51 2.89
N TYR A 117 -13.91 -8.62 3.32
CA TYR A 117 -14.05 -7.18 3.18
C TYR A 117 -13.00 -6.60 2.22
N GLU A 118 -13.39 -5.61 1.45
CA GLU A 118 -12.49 -4.76 0.67
C GLU A 118 -12.12 -3.51 1.49
N ILE A 119 -10.82 -3.25 1.63
CA ILE A 119 -10.26 -2.08 2.30
C ILE A 119 -9.36 -1.34 1.31
N LYS A 120 -9.52 -0.02 1.22
CA LYS A 120 -8.69 0.82 0.35
C LYS A 120 -7.79 1.69 1.21
N GLY A 121 -6.48 1.56 1.00
CA GLY A 121 -5.47 2.40 1.63
C GLY A 121 -4.89 3.40 0.63
N GLN A 122 -4.59 4.60 1.08
CA GLN A 122 -3.93 5.62 0.28
C GLN A 122 -2.84 6.29 1.10
N GLY A 123 -1.63 6.30 0.55
CA GLY A 123 -0.48 7.02 1.09
C GLY A 123 -0.16 8.23 0.22
N VAL A 124 0.12 9.36 0.85
CA VAL A 124 0.49 10.61 0.20
C VAL A 124 1.77 11.12 0.85
N CYS A 125 2.82 11.23 0.04
CA CYS A 125 4.08 11.87 0.38
C CYS A 125 4.47 12.78 -0.78
N SER A 126 4.13 14.07 -0.71
CA SER A 126 4.23 14.99 -1.85
C SER A 126 5.65 14.97 -2.47
N PRO A 127 5.81 14.71 -3.78
CA PRO A 127 4.78 14.70 -4.83
C PRO A 127 4.13 13.34 -5.12
N ALA A 128 4.58 12.26 -4.48
CA ALA A 128 4.10 10.91 -4.73
C ALA A 128 2.76 10.59 -4.04
N LYS A 129 1.94 9.81 -4.73
CA LYS A 129 0.66 9.29 -4.23
C LYS A 129 0.54 7.82 -4.60
N TYR A 130 0.12 7.00 -3.65
CA TYR A 130 -0.09 5.58 -3.86
C TYR A 130 -1.45 5.16 -3.32
N LYS A 131 -2.14 4.27 -4.04
CA LYS A 131 -3.44 3.71 -3.65
C LYS A 131 -3.38 2.19 -3.75
N LEU A 132 -3.87 1.54 -2.71
CA LEU A 132 -3.96 0.09 -2.57
C LEU A 132 -5.42 -0.30 -2.33
N ILE A 133 -5.82 -1.41 -2.93
CA ILE A 133 -7.09 -2.08 -2.70
C ILE A 133 -6.76 -3.48 -2.22
N VAL A 134 -7.28 -3.85 -1.07
CA VAL A 134 -6.94 -5.11 -0.41
C VAL A 134 -8.22 -5.82 0.00
N GLN A 135 -8.27 -7.11 -0.28
CA GLN A 135 -9.34 -7.99 0.19
C GLN A 135 -8.83 -8.78 1.39
N VAL A 136 -9.61 -8.76 2.45
CA VAL A 136 -9.25 -9.27 3.76
C VAL A 136 -10.32 -10.26 4.18
N ARG A 137 -9.90 -11.49 4.45
CA ARG A 137 -10.75 -12.57 4.91
C ARG A 137 -10.67 -12.66 6.43
N PHE A 138 -11.81 -12.69 7.10
CA PHE A 138 -11.90 -12.96 8.54
C PHE A 138 -12.56 -14.32 8.73
N ASP A 139 -11.83 -15.26 9.33
CA ASP A 139 -12.35 -16.58 9.65
C ASP A 139 -13.08 -16.57 11.01
N TYR A 140 -14.20 -17.27 11.12
CA TYR A 140 -14.98 -17.36 12.35
C TYR A 140 -15.72 -18.69 12.49
N LEU A 141 -16.14 -18.99 13.72
CA LEU A 141 -17.04 -20.09 14.05
C LEU A 141 -18.40 -19.53 14.46
N GLU A 142 -19.48 -20.02 13.84
CA GLU A 142 -20.84 -19.67 14.21
C GLU A 142 -21.41 -20.72 15.19
N TYR A 143 -21.97 -20.25 16.30
CA TYR A 143 -22.63 -21.07 17.31
C TYR A 143 -24.14 -20.88 17.22
N HIS A 144 -24.87 -21.98 17.35
CA HIS A 144 -26.33 -22.00 17.24
C HIS A 144 -26.96 -22.66 18.47
N PHE A 145 -28.08 -22.12 18.91
CA PHE A 145 -28.95 -22.79 19.86
C PHE A 145 -29.91 -23.71 19.12
N LEU A 146 -30.05 -24.94 19.63
CA LEU A 146 -31.07 -25.87 19.16
C LEU A 146 -32.44 -25.43 19.68
N GLN A 147 -33.40 -25.28 18.79
CA GLN A 147 -34.80 -25.06 19.13
C GLN A 147 -35.52 -26.40 19.13
N TYR A 148 -36.18 -26.71 20.24
CA TYR A 148 -36.90 -27.97 20.45
C TYR A 148 -38.40 -27.74 20.41
N ASP A 149 -39.14 -28.69 19.85
CA ASP A 149 -40.60 -28.73 19.92
C ASP A 149 -41.09 -29.17 21.31
N THR A 150 -42.40 -29.11 21.53
CA THR A 150 -43.06 -29.67 22.72
C THR A 150 -42.78 -31.16 22.91
N ASP A 151 -42.46 -31.85 21.83
CA ASP A 151 -42.18 -33.29 21.80
C ASP A 151 -40.68 -33.61 21.97
N GLY A 152 -39.84 -32.60 22.22
CA GLY A 152 -38.39 -32.74 22.40
C GLY A 152 -37.60 -32.95 21.10
N SER A 153 -38.25 -32.91 19.94
CA SER A 153 -37.61 -33.00 18.63
C SER A 153 -36.97 -31.66 18.24
N VAL A 154 -35.83 -31.69 17.53
CA VAL A 154 -35.17 -30.46 17.05
C VAL A 154 -35.94 -29.91 15.85
N VAL A 155 -36.49 -28.70 15.98
CA VAL A 155 -37.31 -28.02 14.95
C VAL A 155 -36.47 -27.03 14.15
N GLY A 156 -35.40 -26.51 14.75
CA GLY A 156 -34.55 -25.52 14.10
C GLY A 156 -33.29 -25.20 14.87
N MET A 157 -32.46 -24.36 14.26
CA MET A 157 -31.25 -23.80 14.85
C MET A 157 -31.35 -22.28 14.77
N ALA A 158 -31.15 -21.59 15.90
CA ALA A 158 -31.09 -20.14 15.94
C ALA A 158 -29.65 -19.68 16.19
N PHE A 159 -29.17 -18.71 15.41
CA PHE A 159 -27.85 -18.13 15.62
C PHE A 159 -27.72 -17.55 17.04
N SER A 160 -26.60 -17.84 17.69
CA SER A 160 -26.26 -17.38 19.04
C SER A 160 -25.22 -16.26 18.96
N HIS A 161 -24.01 -16.62 18.54
CA HIS A 161 -22.87 -15.74 18.42
C HIS A 161 -21.85 -16.35 17.46
N ARG A 162 -20.86 -15.55 17.08
CA ARG A 162 -19.69 -15.96 16.32
C ARG A 162 -18.41 -15.58 17.06
N ASP A 163 -17.41 -16.45 16.96
CA ASP A 163 -16.06 -16.18 17.44
C ASP A 163 -15.11 -16.04 16.26
N PHE A 164 -14.44 -14.89 16.17
CA PHE A 164 -13.42 -14.65 15.14
C PHE A 164 -12.12 -15.36 15.51
N LEU A 165 -11.59 -16.16 14.58
CA LEU A 165 -10.40 -16.99 14.78
C LEU A 165 -9.11 -16.22 14.49
N ASP A 166 -9.19 -15.18 13.67
CA ASP A 166 -8.06 -14.36 13.28
C ASP A 166 -8.40 -12.87 13.27
N ARG A 167 -7.36 -12.04 13.06
CA ARG A 167 -7.48 -10.58 12.94
C ARG A 167 -7.65 -10.11 11.50
N GLY A 168 -7.97 -11.02 10.59
CA GLY A 168 -8.02 -10.76 9.16
C GLY A 168 -6.74 -11.19 8.44
N LYS A 169 -6.93 -12.02 7.40
CA LYS A 169 -5.89 -12.46 6.49
C LYS A 169 -6.05 -11.76 5.14
N VAL A 170 -5.00 -11.09 4.68
CA VAL A 170 -4.97 -10.52 3.33
C VAL A 170 -4.95 -11.65 2.30
N ILE A 171 -5.99 -11.72 1.46
CA ILE A 171 -6.13 -12.73 0.40
C ILE A 171 -5.75 -12.18 -0.97
N LYS A 172 -5.90 -10.86 -1.17
CA LYS A 172 -5.61 -10.19 -2.43
C LYS A 172 -5.18 -8.77 -2.17
N MET A 173 -4.13 -8.32 -2.86
CA MET A 173 -3.62 -6.95 -2.78
C MET A 173 -3.34 -6.44 -4.18
N GLU A 174 -3.98 -5.34 -4.55
CA GLU A 174 -3.85 -4.72 -5.86
C GLU A 174 -3.52 -3.24 -5.73
N ARG A 175 -2.60 -2.77 -6.59
CA ARG A 175 -2.40 -1.34 -6.78
C ARG A 175 -3.56 -0.79 -7.59
N ALA A 176 -4.23 0.23 -7.06
CA ALA A 176 -5.16 1.00 -7.88
C ALA A 176 -4.34 1.87 -8.84
N LEU A 177 -4.34 1.51 -10.14
CA LEU A 177 -3.79 2.34 -11.19
C LEU A 177 -4.50 3.70 -11.16
N GLN A 178 -3.73 4.79 -11.17
CA GLN A 178 -4.30 6.12 -11.44
C GLN A 178 -4.84 6.13 -12.88
N PRO A 179 -6.07 6.60 -13.12
CA PRO A 179 -6.55 6.87 -14.46
C PRO A 179 -5.74 7.97 -15.15
#